data_AF-A0A946G2F5-F1
#
_entry.id   AF-A0A946G2F5-F1
#
_cell.length_a   1.000
_cell.length_b   1.000
_cell.length_c   1.000
_cell.angle_alpha   90.00
_cell.angle_beta   90.00
_cell.angle_gamma   90.00
#
_symmetry.space_group_name_H-M   'P 1'
#
loop_
_entity.id
_entity.type
_entity.pdbx_description
1 polymer ?
#
loop_
_entity_poly.entity_id
_entity_poly.type
_entity_poly.pdbx_seq_one_letter_code
_entity_poly.pdbx_strand_id
1 'polypeptide(L)' 'MKLKVGDNLYEPLSRNNGEITAVIEHPIGKLVKVRWRIDGELPHDTELFYKKVQKCIRDGNYEHTPKLD' A
#
# COMPACT_ATOMS: atom_id res chain seq x y z
N MET A 1 9.50 8.54 4.25
CA MET A 1 8.08 8.87 4.55
C MET A 1 7.49 7.90 5.56
N LYS A 2 6.42 8.28 6.26
CA LYS A 2 5.69 7.41 7.20
C LYS A 2 4.35 6.99 6.59
N LEU A 3 4.17 5.69 6.30
CA LEU A 3 2.90 5.14 5.81
C LEU A 3 1.91 5.06 6.97
N LYS A 4 0.67 5.44 6.71
CA LYS A 4 -0.43 5.44 7.68
C LYS A 4 -1.63 4.66 7.14
N VAL A 5 -2.52 4.26 8.04
CA VAL A 5 -3.83 3.73 7.67
C VAL A 5 -4.64 4.82 6.97
N GLY A 6 -5.27 4.48 5.86
CA GLY A 6 -6.01 5.38 4.96
C GLY A 6 -5.15 6.07 3.90
N ASP A 7 -3.83 5.87 3.89
CA ASP A 7 -3.01 6.28 2.76
C ASP A 7 -3.40 5.46 1.52
N ASN A 8 -3.41 6.12 0.36
CA ASN A 8 -3.66 5.47 -0.92
C ASN A 8 -2.36 5.23 -1.68
N LEU A 9 -2.33 4.12 -2.39
CA LEU A 9 -1.28 3.70 -3.30
C LEU A 9 -1.90 3.50 -4.67
N TYR A 10 -1.22 3.92 -5.73
CA TYR A 10 -1.57 3.58 -7.09
C TYR A 10 -0.41 2.82 -7.73
N GLU A 11 -0.71 1.65 -8.30
CA GLU A 11 0.25 0.79 -8.99
C GLU A 11 0.01 0.91 -10.50
N PRO A 12 0.88 1.65 -11.24
CA PRO A 12 0.57 2.06 -12.61
C PRO A 12 0.55 0.92 -13.65
N LEU A 13 1.29 -0.18 -13.44
CA LEU A 13 1.39 -1.26 -14.43
C LEU A 13 0.08 -2.04 -14.51
N SER A 14 -0.57 -2.29 -13.36
CA SER A 14 -1.89 -2.93 -13.31
C SER A 14 -3.07 -1.96 -13.19
N ARG A 15 -2.81 -0.64 -13.18
CA ARG A 15 -3.82 0.41 -12.98
C ARG A 15 -4.66 0.17 -11.71
N ASN A 16 -3.99 -0.20 -10.63
CA ASN A 16 -4.61 -0.70 -9.43
C ASN A 16 -4.53 0.30 -8.29
N ASN A 17 -5.66 0.55 -7.63
CA ASN A 17 -5.77 1.43 -6.48
C ASN A 17 -5.75 0.61 -5.19
N GLY A 18 -4.85 0.96 -4.27
CA GLY A 18 -4.68 0.30 -2.99
C GLY A 18 -4.88 1.25 -1.82
N GLU A 19 -5.63 0.85 -0.81
CA GLU A 19 -5.71 1.58 0.46
C GLU A 19 -4.96 0.82 1.55
N ILE A 20 -4.11 1.51 2.32
CA ILE A 20 -3.50 0.92 3.52
C ILE A 20 -4.57 0.80 4.60
N THR A 21 -4.98 -0.43 4.89
CA THR A 21 -6.04 -0.71 5.87
C THR A 21 -5.51 -1.04 7.26
N ALA A 22 -4.25 -1.49 7.36
CA ALA A 22 -3.60 -1.77 8.63
C ALA A 22 -2.08 -1.59 8.56
N VAL A 23 -1.49 -1.26 9.70
CA VAL A 23 -0.05 -1.24 9.92
C VAL A 23 0.24 -2.12 11.13
N ILE A 24 0.97 -3.21 10.93
CA ILE A 24 1.08 -4.31 11.90
C ILE A 24 2.55 -4.46 12.31
N GLU A 25 2.80 -4.54 13.63
CA GLU A 25 4.12 -4.87 14.16
C GLU A 25 4.35 -6.39 14.05
N HIS A 26 5.49 -6.80 13.51
CA HIS A 26 5.85 -8.22 13.29
C HIS A 26 7.29 -8.47 13.78
N PRO A 27 7.65 -9.68 14.25
CA PRO A 27 8.97 -9.92 14.83
C PRO A 27 10.18 -9.59 13.93
N ILE A 28 10.00 -9.68 12.61
CA ILE A 28 11.04 -9.37 11.61
C ILE A 28 10.88 -8.00 10.93
N GLY A 29 9.98 -7.15 11.42
CA GLY A 29 9.77 -5.79 10.91
C GLY A 29 8.31 -5.36 10.93
N LYS A 30 7.98 -4.29 10.20
CA LYS A 30 6.60 -3.80 10.08
C LYS A 30 5.96 -4.30 8.79
N LEU A 31 4.72 -4.76 8.88
CA LEU A 31 3.87 -5.09 7.75
C LEU A 31 2.85 -3.98 7.52
N VAL A 32 2.44 -3.80 6.27
CA VAL A 32 1.28 -3.01 5.88
C VAL A 32 0.32 -3.90 5.14
N LYS A 33 -0.96 -3.79 5.49
CA LYS A 33 -2.04 -4.47 4.78
C LYS A 33 -2.63 -3.49 3.78
N VAL A 34 -2.57 -3.83 2.50
CA VAL A 34 -3.09 -3.01 1.40
C VAL A 34 -4.29 -3.72 0.79
N ARG A 35 -5.43 -3.03 0.73
CA ARG A 35 -6.63 -3.48 0.03
C ARG A 35 -6.62 -2.92 -1.38
N TRP A 36 -6.41 -3.80 -2.35
CA TRP A 36 -6.42 -3.46 -3.76
C TRP A 36 -7.83 -3.49 -4.35
N ARG A 37 -8.08 -2.60 -5.30
CA ARG A 37 -9.33 -2.44 -6.04
C ARG A 37 -8.98 -2.25 -7.51
N ILE A 38 -8.97 -3.37 -8.23
CA ILE A 38 -8.81 -3.41 -9.68
C ILE A 38 -10.22 -3.37 -10.29
N ASP A 39 -10.40 -2.54 -11.31
CA ASP A 39 -11.68 -2.46 -12.02
C ASP A 39 -12.04 -3.82 -12.63
N GLY A 40 -13.23 -4.33 -12.30
CA GLY A 40 -13.71 -5.63 -12.76
C GLY A 40 -13.34 -6.83 -11.88
N GLU A 41 -12.59 -6.63 -10.80
CA GLU A 41 -12.23 -7.68 -9.84
C GLU A 41 -12.80 -7.40 -8.44
N LEU A 42 -12.94 -8.47 -7.64
CA LEU A 42 -13.27 -8.31 -6.23
C LEU A 42 -12.07 -7.69 -5.48
N PRO A 43 -12.32 -6.77 -4.53
CA PRO A 43 -11.26 -6.25 -3.70
C PRO A 43 -10.53 -7.36 -2.95
N HIS A 44 -9.21 -7.30 -2.93
CA HIS A 44 -8.38 -8.28 -2.26
C HIS A 44 -7.31 -7.62 -1.40
N ASP A 45 -6.97 -8.26 -0.29
CA ASP A 45 -5.99 -7.74 0.65
C ASP A 45 -4.65 -8.43 0.44
N THR A 46 -3.56 -7.65 0.53
CA THR A 46 -2.19 -8.17 0.54
C THR A 46 -1.43 -7.65 1.75
N GLU A 47 -0.57 -8.48 2.32
CA GLU A 47 0.37 -8.07 3.35
C GLU A 47 1.75 -7.89 2.74
N LEU A 48 2.30 -6.70 2.91
CA LEU A 48 3.59 -6.31 2.36
C LEU A 48 4.48 -5.81 3.48
N PHE A 49 5.77 -6.11 3.41
CA PHE A 49 6.73 -5.44 4.29
C PHE A 49 6.72 -3.94 4.02
N TYR A 50 6.62 -3.18 5.10
CA TYR A 50 6.63 -1.73 5.07
C TYR A 50 7.84 -1.17 4.29
N LYS A 51 9.03 -1.77 4.49
CA LYS A 51 10.25 -1.42 3.75
C LYS A 51 10.12 -1.65 2.25
N LYS A 52 9.39 -2.70 1.82
CA LYS A 52 9.15 -2.98 0.41
C LYS A 52 8.26 -1.89 -0.20
N VAL A 53 7.16 -1.53 0.47
CA VAL A 53 6.26 -0.47 0.00
C VAL A 53 6.99 0.87 -0.09
N GLN A 54 7.79 1.24 0.91
CA GLN A 54 8.61 2.45 0.84
C GLN A 54 9.59 2.44 -0.34
N LYS A 55 10.22 1.29 -0.63
CA LYS A 55 11.09 1.12 -1.79
C LYS A 55 10.30 1.30 -3.09
N CYS A 56 9.13 0.67 -3.23
CA CYS A 56 8.28 0.82 -4.40
C CYS A 56 7.89 2.27 -4.66
N ILE A 57 7.54 3.04 -3.62
CA ILE A 57 7.19 4.45 -3.77
C ILE A 57 8.41 5.28 -4.18
N ARG A 58 9.55 5.08 -3.51
CA ARG A 58 10.80 5.80 -3.83
C ARG A 58 11.26 5.52 -5.26
N ASP A 59 11.13 4.27 -5.70
CA ASP A 59 11.58 3.83 -7.02
C ASP A 59 10.53 4.13 -8.11
N GLY A 60 9.40 4.79 -7.78
CA GLY A 60 8.34 5.19 -8.72
C GLY A 60 7.42 4.05 -9.18
N ASN A 61 7.50 2.88 -8.57
CA ASN A 61 6.62 1.75 -8.88
C ASN A 61 5.22 1.92 -8.28
N TYR A 62 5.11 2.64 -7.15
CA TYR A 62 3.85 3.06 -6.57
C TYR A 62 3.80 4.58 -6.48
N GLU A 63 2.68 5.17 -6.85
CA GLU A 63 2.35 6.54 -6.46
C GLU A 63 1.70 6.51 -5.08
N HIS A 64 2.04 7.45 -4.21
CA HIS A 64 1.53 7.52 -2.83
C HIS A 64 0.78 8.82 -2.62
N THR A 65 -0.45 8.70 -2.14
CA THR A 65 -1.28 9.82 -1.71
C THR A 65 -1.58 9.67 -0.23
N PRO A 66 -1.10 10.56 0.65
CA PRO A 66 -1.39 10.46 2.07
C PRO A 66 -2.88 10.68 2.33
N LYS A 67 -3.41 10.06 3.39
CA LYS A 67 -4.77 10.38 3.86
C LYS A 67 -4.87 11.88 4.16
N LEU A 68 -5.92 12.53 3.67
CA LEU A 68 -6.27 13.89 4.10
C LEU A 68 -6.77 13.81 5.55
N ASP A 69 -6.10 14.54 6.45
CA ASP A 69 -6.48 14.66 7.86
C ASP A 69 -7.77 15.48 8.04
#